data_AF-A0A7X7TUC7-F1
#
_entry.id   AF-A0A7X7TUC7-F1
#
_cell.length_a   1.000
_cell.length_b   1.000
_cell.length_c   1.000
_cell.angle_alpha   90.00
_cell.angle_beta   90.00
_cell.angle_gamma   90.00
#
_symmetry.space_group_name_H-M   'P 1'
#
loop_
_entity.id
_entity.type
_entity.pdbx_description
1 polymer ?
#
loop_
_entity_poly.entity_id
_entity_poly.type
_entity_poly.pdbx_seq_one_letter_code
_entity_poly.pdbx_strand_id
1 'polypeptide(L)'
;MNRIDNNIFFIVSSLKTSIKTKKPYNNTFNKKPLKYTSKNILYNFICDDETHLQICLIFTLHMNRISFKKTTYIIDGMNFYYSVFNDFFGNREKMERDFYEWLNYVSDLFSESEFLVILDGSFRSKIATNANIRIIFADPDDADNRIIEQAKFYDYDHQRCRVISDDRELCSYIKEIGIKTIGCKKFYNLITKDR
;
A
#
# COMPACT_ATOMS: atom_id res chain seq x y z
N MET A 1 -10.91 -18.44 -15.93
CA MET A 1 -10.80 -17.28 -16.84
C MET A 1 -11.99 -16.38 -16.55
N ASN A 2 -11.75 -15.35 -15.74
CA ASN A 2 -12.78 -14.65 -14.96
C ASN A 2 -13.14 -13.31 -15.62
N ARG A 3 -14.39 -12.88 -15.40
CA ARG A 3 -15.16 -11.78 -16.01
C ARG A 3 -14.49 -10.39 -16.16
N ILE A 4 -13.28 -10.18 -15.64
CA ILE A 4 -12.58 -8.88 -15.66
C ILE A 4 -12.08 -8.56 -17.08
N ASP A 5 -11.60 -9.56 -17.81
CA ASP A 5 -11.09 -9.39 -19.18
C ASP A 5 -12.17 -8.86 -20.14
N ASN A 6 -13.44 -9.26 -19.92
CA ASN A 6 -14.56 -8.86 -20.77
C ASN A 6 -14.98 -7.40 -20.55
N ASN A 7 -14.87 -6.86 -19.33
CA ASN A 7 -15.25 -5.47 -19.05
C ASN A 7 -14.20 -4.49 -19.57
N ILE A 8 -12.92 -4.83 -19.47
CA ILE A 8 -11.83 -4.02 -20.05
C ILE A 8 -11.94 -4.02 -21.58
N PHE A 9 -12.23 -5.17 -22.19
CA PHE A 9 -12.42 -5.24 -23.64
C PHE A 9 -13.63 -4.45 -24.15
N PHE A 10 -14.72 -4.41 -23.36
CA PHE A 10 -15.93 -3.66 -23.70
C PHE A 10 -15.74 -2.14 -23.64
N ILE A 11 -14.96 -1.65 -22.66
CA ILE A 11 -14.66 -0.21 -22.53
C ILE A 11 -13.72 0.24 -23.67
N VAL A 12 -12.70 -0.57 -23.99
CA VAL A 12 -11.76 -0.27 -25.08
C VAL A 12 -12.44 -0.32 -26.46
N SER A 13 -13.39 -1.24 -26.68
CA SER A 13 -14.12 -1.33 -27.96
C SER A 13 -15.11 -0.18 -28.16
N SER A 14 -15.79 0.26 -27.09
CA SER A 14 -16.73 1.39 -27.13
C SER A 14 -16.02 2.75 -27.30
N LEU A 15 -14.78 2.87 -26.83
CA LEU A 15 -13.94 4.06 -27.08
C LEU A 15 -13.43 4.12 -28.53
N LYS A 16 -13.07 2.98 -29.14
CA LYS A 16 -12.62 2.93 -30.56
C LYS A 16 -13.72 3.32 -31.55
N THR A 17 -14.99 3.09 -31.25
CA THR A 17 -16.12 3.50 -32.11
C THR A 17 -16.41 4.99 -32.02
N SER A 18 -16.10 5.66 -30.90
CA SER A 18 -16.35 7.10 -30.74
C SER A 18 -15.27 8.00 -31.36
N ILE A 19 -14.06 7.47 -31.61
CA ILE A 19 -12.91 8.24 -32.12
C ILE A 19 -12.98 8.50 -33.64
N LYS A 20 -13.84 7.80 -34.40
CA LYS A 20 -13.89 7.94 -35.87
C LYS A 20 -14.61 9.19 -36.41
N THR A 21 -15.10 10.12 -35.59
CA THR A 21 -16.01 11.18 -36.10
C THR A 21 -15.70 12.63 -35.71
N LYS A 22 -14.57 12.97 -35.10
CA LYS A 22 -14.31 14.38 -34.73
C LYS A 22 -13.17 15.02 -35.53
N LYS A 23 -13.54 16.01 -36.35
CA LYS A 23 -12.64 16.96 -37.03
C LYS A 23 -11.88 17.82 -36.00
N PRO A 24 -10.65 18.29 -36.31
CA PRO A 24 -9.85 19.07 -35.39
C PRO A 24 -10.45 20.47 -35.16
N TYR A 25 -10.50 20.90 -33.89
CA TYR A 25 -11.00 22.21 -33.46
C TYR A 25 -9.82 23.14 -33.17
N ASN A 26 -9.78 24.31 -33.81
CA ASN A 26 -8.72 25.31 -33.64
C ASN A 26 -8.91 26.11 -32.34
N ASN A 27 -7.79 26.36 -31.67
CA ASN A 27 -7.64 27.03 -30.38
C ASN A 27 -7.75 28.56 -30.48
N THR A 28 -8.46 29.19 -29.53
CA THR A 28 -8.19 30.57 -29.09
C THR A 28 -8.40 30.67 -27.58
N PHE A 29 -7.31 30.88 -26.83
CA PHE A 29 -7.28 31.00 -25.37
C PHE A 29 -7.62 32.42 -24.91
N ASN A 30 -8.49 32.53 -23.90
CA ASN A 30 -8.69 33.77 -23.15
C ASN A 30 -8.46 33.51 -21.65
N LYS A 31 -7.43 34.17 -21.08
CA LYS A 31 -6.96 33.97 -19.70
C LYS A 31 -7.84 34.75 -18.72
N LYS A 32 -8.47 34.05 -17.76
CA LYS A 32 -8.83 34.62 -16.45
C LYS A 32 -8.35 33.68 -15.35
N PRO A 33 -7.73 34.18 -14.27
CA PRO A 33 -7.26 33.33 -13.17
C PRO A 33 -8.44 32.93 -12.28
N LEU A 34 -8.73 31.64 -12.21
CA LEU A 34 -9.64 31.08 -11.21
C LEU A 34 -8.86 30.89 -9.90
N LYS A 35 -9.42 31.40 -8.79
CA LYS A 35 -8.93 31.13 -7.43
C LYS A 35 -9.26 29.68 -7.07
N TYR A 36 -8.26 28.85 -6.78
CA TYR A 36 -8.44 27.46 -6.37
C TYR A 36 -8.34 27.30 -4.85
N THR A 37 -9.30 26.60 -4.27
CA THR A 37 -9.23 26.03 -2.92
C THR A 37 -8.64 24.62 -2.98
N SER A 38 -8.07 24.17 -1.86
CA SER A 38 -7.20 22.99 -1.66
C SER A 38 -7.77 21.61 -2.04
N LYS A 39 -8.93 21.52 -2.68
CA LYS A 39 -9.53 20.26 -3.15
C LYS A 39 -9.30 19.92 -4.62
N ASN A 40 -8.77 20.85 -5.42
CA ASN A 40 -8.52 20.61 -6.85
C ASN A 40 -7.12 21.08 -7.23
N ILE A 41 -6.15 20.17 -7.13
CA ILE A 41 -4.85 20.33 -7.79
C ILE A 41 -4.82 19.29 -8.90
N LEU A 42 -5.37 19.65 -10.06
CA LEU A 42 -5.04 18.97 -11.31
C LEU A 42 -3.81 19.69 -11.89
N TYR A 43 -2.69 18.97 -11.99
CA TYR A 43 -1.53 19.45 -12.73
C TYR A 43 -1.83 19.35 -14.23
N ASN A 44 -1.73 20.49 -14.92
CA ASN A 44 -1.64 20.51 -16.37
C ASN A 44 -0.23 20.08 -16.77
N PHE A 45 -0.05 18.82 -17.15
CA PHE A 45 1.05 18.40 -17.99
C PHE A 45 0.51 18.17 -19.39
N ILE A 46 0.95 19.00 -20.32
CA ILE A 46 0.70 18.84 -21.75
C ILE A 46 1.70 17.78 -22.23
N CYS A 47 1.20 16.58 -22.52
CA CYS A 47 1.92 15.55 -23.27
C CYS A 47 0.96 15.01 -24.33
N ASP A 48 1.43 14.94 -25.57
CA ASP A 48 0.63 14.81 -26.80
C ASP A 48 0.04 13.40 -27.08
N ASP A 49 -0.29 12.62 -26.04
CA ASP A 49 -0.90 11.30 -26.20
C ASP A 49 -2.04 11.06 -25.19
N GLU A 50 -3.27 11.37 -25.60
CA GLU A 50 -4.49 11.31 -24.78
C GLU A 50 -4.77 9.91 -24.17
N THR A 51 -4.27 8.84 -24.78
CA THR A 51 -4.50 7.46 -24.30
C THR A 51 -3.59 7.08 -23.13
N HIS A 52 -2.35 7.56 -23.09
CA HIS A 52 -1.44 7.29 -21.98
C HIS A 52 -1.82 8.07 -20.71
N LEU A 53 -2.32 9.30 -20.89
CA LEU A 53 -2.74 10.15 -19.78
C LEU A 53 -3.97 9.61 -19.04
N GLN A 54 -4.97 9.06 -19.73
CA GLN A 54 -6.15 8.50 -19.07
C GLN A 54 -5.83 7.28 -18.21
N ILE A 55 -4.94 6.40 -18.69
CA ILE A 55 -4.51 5.21 -17.92
C ILE A 55 -3.71 5.62 -16.69
N CYS A 56 -2.75 6.55 -16.83
CA CYS A 56 -1.97 7.08 -15.71
C CYS A 56 -2.86 7.82 -14.68
N LEU A 57 -3.86 8.57 -15.13
CA LEU A 57 -4.77 9.31 -14.25
C LEU A 57 -5.71 8.37 -13.48
N ILE A 58 -6.22 7.31 -14.12
CA ILE A 58 -7.05 6.29 -13.46
C ILE A 58 -6.22 5.51 -12.43
N PHE A 59 -4.98 5.13 -12.77
CA PHE A 59 -4.05 4.50 -11.82
C PHE A 59 -3.76 5.39 -10.62
N THR A 60 -3.48 6.67 -10.87
CA THR A 60 -3.18 7.66 -9.81
C THR A 60 -4.40 7.92 -8.93
N LEU A 61 -5.62 7.95 -9.49
CA LEU A 61 -6.84 8.23 -8.72
C LEU A 61 -7.31 7.04 -7.87
N HIS A 62 -7.11 5.79 -8.31
CA HIS A 62 -7.46 4.60 -7.52
C HIS A 62 -6.46 4.37 -6.37
N MET A 63 -5.16 4.59 -6.60
CA MET A 63 -4.09 4.33 -5.62
C MET A 63 -3.94 5.38 -4.51
N ASN A 64 -4.78 6.43 -4.49
CA ASN A 64 -4.67 7.60 -3.60
C ASN A 64 -4.81 7.33 -2.08
N ARG A 65 -4.80 6.07 -1.63
CA ARG A 65 -4.95 5.70 -0.22
C ARG A 65 -3.64 5.35 0.47
N ILE A 66 -2.61 4.97 -0.28
CA ILE A 66 -1.27 4.68 0.25
C ILE A 66 -0.27 5.57 -0.50
N SER A 67 0.55 6.30 0.26
CA SER A 67 1.56 7.18 -0.34
C SER A 67 2.68 6.33 -0.93
N PHE A 68 2.99 6.49 -2.22
CA PHE A 68 4.14 5.87 -2.89
C PHE A 68 5.51 6.41 -2.45
N LYS A 69 5.54 7.32 -1.47
CA LYS A 69 6.81 7.75 -0.87
C LYS A 69 7.42 6.55 -0.16
N LYS A 70 8.70 6.28 -0.44
CA LYS A 70 9.51 5.30 0.28
C LYS A 70 9.21 5.38 1.78
N THR A 71 8.68 4.29 2.32
CA THR A 71 8.24 4.18 3.71
C THR A 71 8.69 2.82 4.23
N THR A 72 9.20 2.77 5.46
CA THR A 72 9.40 1.51 6.17
C THR A 72 8.14 1.17 6.97
N TYR A 73 7.55 0.02 6.67
CA TYR A 73 6.40 -0.52 7.39
C TYR A 73 6.91 -1.54 8.40
N ILE A 74 6.85 -1.18 9.68
CA ILE A 74 7.18 -2.09 10.78
C ILE A 74 5.90 -2.81 11.17
N ILE A 75 5.85 -4.11 10.96
CA ILE A 75 4.67 -4.95 11.14
C ILE A 75 4.88 -5.80 12.39
N ASP A 76 3.98 -5.64 13.35
CA ASP A 76 3.76 -6.59 14.43
C ASP A 76 3.14 -7.85 13.81
N GLY A 77 4.00 -8.82 13.50
CA GLY A 77 3.65 -9.94 12.63
C GLY A 77 2.60 -10.85 13.26
N MET A 78 2.72 -11.14 14.56
CA MET A 78 1.77 -12.03 15.23
C MET A 78 0.40 -11.37 15.37
N ASN A 79 0.37 -10.11 15.82
CA ASN A 79 -0.86 -9.34 15.88
C ASN A 79 -1.51 -9.22 14.50
N PHE A 80 -0.73 -8.94 13.45
CA PHE A 80 -1.23 -8.80 12.10
C PHE A 80 -1.83 -10.10 11.58
N TYR A 81 -1.09 -11.20 11.69
CA TYR A 81 -1.52 -12.48 11.16
C TYR A 81 -2.85 -12.92 11.81
N TYR A 82 -2.94 -12.86 13.15
CA TYR A 82 -4.18 -13.22 13.85
C TYR A 82 -5.33 -12.25 13.56
N SER A 83 -5.04 -10.96 13.42
CA SER A 83 -6.08 -9.96 13.18
C SER A 83 -6.71 -10.07 11.80
N VAL A 84 -5.96 -10.54 10.80
CA VAL A 84 -6.37 -10.54 9.39
C VAL A 84 -6.76 -11.92 8.88
N PHE A 85 -6.00 -12.97 9.21
CA PHE A 85 -6.13 -14.30 8.59
C PHE A 85 -6.78 -15.35 9.49
N ASN A 86 -7.20 -14.98 10.71
CA ASN A 86 -7.81 -15.93 11.63
C ASN A 86 -9.19 -16.39 11.17
N ASP A 87 -9.23 -17.58 10.56
CA ASP A 87 -10.46 -18.34 10.30
C ASP A 87 -10.89 -19.06 11.60
N PHE A 88 -12.19 -19.13 11.88
CA PHE A 88 -12.77 -19.76 13.10
C PHE A 88 -12.33 -21.23 13.36
N PHE A 89 -11.72 -21.90 12.37
CA PHE A 89 -11.21 -23.28 12.44
C PHE A 89 -9.67 -23.36 12.30
N GLY A 90 -8.98 -22.30 12.76
CA GLY A 90 -7.59 -21.92 12.45
C GLY A 90 -6.55 -23.03 12.32
N ASN A 91 -6.12 -23.28 11.08
CA ASN A 91 -4.85 -23.92 10.80
C ASN A 91 -3.75 -22.84 10.78
N ARG A 92 -2.88 -22.83 11.80
CA ARG A 92 -1.76 -21.89 11.91
C ARG A 92 -0.89 -21.85 10.65
N GLU A 93 -0.56 -23.00 10.09
CA GLU A 93 0.30 -23.09 8.90
C GLU A 93 -0.36 -22.44 7.69
N LYS A 94 -1.69 -22.61 7.54
CA LYS A 94 -2.45 -21.94 6.48
C LYS A 94 -2.39 -20.43 6.66
N MET A 95 -2.71 -19.93 7.86
CA MET A 95 -2.73 -18.48 8.13
C MET A 95 -1.36 -17.84 7.92
N GLU A 96 -0.32 -18.54 8.36
CA GLU A 96 1.06 -18.13 8.17
C GLU A 96 1.40 -18.07 6.67
N ARG A 97 1.10 -19.12 5.89
CA ARG A 97 1.28 -19.10 4.43
C ARG A 97 0.53 -17.95 3.76
N ASP A 98 -0.76 -17.76 4.09
CA ASP A 98 -1.59 -16.71 3.50
C ASP A 98 -1.04 -15.31 3.84
N PHE A 99 -0.50 -15.12 5.05
CA PHE A 99 0.21 -13.91 5.45
C PHE A 99 1.45 -13.64 4.59
N TYR A 100 2.28 -14.65 4.34
CA TYR A 100 3.48 -14.48 3.52
C TYR A 100 3.19 -14.32 2.03
N GLU A 101 2.17 -14.99 1.50
CA GLU A 101 1.70 -14.75 0.14
C GLU A 101 1.21 -13.30 -0.02
N TRP A 102 0.46 -12.80 0.96
CA TRP A 102 0.06 -11.40 1.00
C TRP A 102 1.26 -10.46 1.14
N LEU A 103 2.26 -10.81 1.97
CA LEU A 103 3.45 -10.00 2.20
C LEU A 103 4.31 -9.88 0.92
N ASN A 104 4.49 -10.97 0.19
CA ASN A 104 5.15 -10.95 -1.12
C ASN A 104 4.39 -10.07 -2.11
N TYR A 105 3.07 -10.25 -2.21
CA TYR A 105 2.22 -9.40 -3.07
C TYR A 105 2.34 -7.90 -2.75
N VAL A 106 2.28 -7.50 -1.47
CA VAL A 106 2.40 -6.09 -1.10
C VAL A 106 3.81 -5.56 -1.36
N SER A 107 4.83 -6.38 -1.15
CA SER A 107 6.21 -5.97 -1.37
C SER A 107 6.54 -5.72 -2.86
N ASP A 108 5.89 -6.45 -3.77
CA ASP A 108 5.97 -6.19 -5.21
C ASP A 108 5.26 -4.88 -5.58
N LEU A 109 4.10 -4.62 -4.97
CA LEU A 109 3.32 -3.41 -5.22
C LEU A 109 4.03 -2.14 -4.73
N PHE A 110 4.81 -2.25 -3.66
CA PHE A 110 5.56 -1.16 -3.06
C PHE A 110 7.07 -1.46 -3.05
N SER A 111 7.65 -1.74 -4.22
CA SER A 111 9.06 -2.12 -4.38
C SER A 111 10.06 -1.12 -3.78
N GLU A 112 9.72 0.17 -3.75
CA GLU A 112 10.54 1.24 -3.16
C GLU A 112 10.44 1.31 -1.62
N SER A 113 9.46 0.63 -1.02
CA SER A 113 9.22 0.60 0.43
C SER A 113 9.81 -0.67 1.04
N GLU A 114 10.08 -0.61 2.34
CA GLU A 114 10.57 -1.75 3.11
C GLU A 114 9.48 -2.29 4.05
N PHE A 115 9.42 -3.61 4.21
CA PHE A 115 8.54 -4.31 5.13
C PHE A 115 9.37 -5.03 6.18
N LEU A 116 9.43 -4.46 7.39
CA LEU A 116 10.09 -5.06 8.54
C LEU A 116 9.05 -5.78 9.39
N VAL A 117 9.02 -7.10 9.34
CA VAL A 117 8.09 -7.92 10.12
C VAL A 117 8.80 -8.44 11.37
N ILE A 118 8.22 -8.21 12.53
CA ILE A 118 8.70 -8.74 13.81
C ILE A 118 7.72 -9.82 14.26
N LEU A 119 8.19 -11.06 14.43
CA LEU A 119 7.38 -12.22 14.80
C LEU A 119 7.82 -12.78 16.14
N ASP A 120 6.86 -13.10 17.00
CA ASP A 120 7.14 -13.84 18.22
C ASP A 120 7.53 -15.29 17.95
N GLY A 121 8.56 -15.72 18.67
CA GLY A 121 8.99 -17.11 18.78
C GLY A 121 10.21 -17.43 17.92
N SER A 122 10.46 -18.73 17.76
CA SER A 122 11.67 -19.22 17.12
C SER A 122 11.66 -19.03 15.60
N PHE A 123 12.88 -18.96 15.05
CA PHE A 123 13.15 -18.92 13.62
C PHE A 123 12.43 -20.02 12.84
N ARG A 124 11.89 -19.67 11.66
CA ARG A 124 11.21 -20.60 10.75
C ARG A 124 11.82 -20.48 9.36
N SER A 125 12.43 -21.57 8.87
CA SER A 125 13.39 -21.50 7.74
C SER A 125 12.78 -21.43 6.33
N LYS A 126 11.49 -21.16 6.16
CA LYS A 126 10.77 -21.71 5.01
C LYS A 126 10.18 -20.75 3.99
N ILE A 127 10.60 -19.49 3.95
CA ILE A 127 9.82 -18.53 3.16
C ILE A 127 10.76 -17.61 2.39
N ALA A 128 10.78 -17.82 1.07
CA ALA A 128 11.36 -16.88 0.14
C ALA A 128 10.58 -15.57 0.26
N THR A 129 11.25 -14.56 0.77
CA THR A 129 10.74 -13.20 0.84
C THR A 129 11.48 -12.33 -0.17
N ASN A 130 10.77 -11.41 -0.77
CA ASN A 130 11.37 -10.40 -1.64
C ASN A 130 12.45 -9.59 -0.90
N ALA A 131 13.38 -8.99 -1.66
CA ALA A 131 14.55 -8.30 -1.12
C ALA A 131 14.23 -7.11 -0.19
N ASN A 132 13.03 -6.55 -0.30
CA ASN A 132 12.53 -5.45 0.53
C ASN A 132 11.69 -5.92 1.73
N ILE A 133 11.65 -7.22 2.00
CA ILE A 133 11.06 -7.79 3.21
C ILE A 133 12.19 -8.25 4.14
N ARG A 134 12.11 -7.83 5.39
CA ARG A 134 13.00 -8.24 6.47
C ARG A 134 12.17 -8.85 7.59
N ILE A 135 12.48 -10.08 8.00
CA ILE A 135 11.79 -10.75 9.10
C ILE A 135 12.76 -10.89 10.27
N ILE A 136 12.33 -10.43 11.44
CA ILE A 136 13.03 -10.61 12.71
C ILE A 136 12.16 -11.50 13.59
N PHE A 137 12.76 -12.56 14.10
CA PHE A 137 12.17 -13.40 15.13
C PHE A 137 12.63 -12.87 16.49
N ALA A 138 11.69 -12.52 17.35
CA ALA A 138 11.94 -12.02 18.69
C ALA A 138 11.39 -13.01 19.72
N ASP A 139 11.98 -13.01 20.91
CA ASP A 139 11.36 -13.70 22.03
C ASP A 139 10.00 -13.03 22.34
N PRO A 140 9.00 -13.78 22.83
CA PRO A 140 7.63 -13.28 22.97
C PRO A 140 7.49 -12.02 23.85
N ASP A 141 8.41 -11.83 24.79
CA ASP A 141 8.41 -10.67 25.69
C ASP A 141 9.18 -9.47 25.10
N ASP A 142 9.84 -9.65 23.95
CA ASP A 142 10.74 -8.67 23.34
C ASP A 142 10.24 -8.08 22.03
N ALA A 143 9.20 -8.64 21.39
CA ALA A 143 8.75 -8.15 20.09
C ALA A 143 8.33 -6.67 20.12
N ASP A 144 7.58 -6.24 21.13
CA ASP A 144 7.19 -4.84 21.31
C ASP A 144 8.41 -3.93 21.48
N ASN A 145 9.37 -4.35 22.31
CA ASN A 145 10.62 -3.62 22.52
C ASN A 145 11.41 -3.49 21.21
N ARG A 146 11.47 -4.56 20.40
CA ARG A 146 12.09 -4.54 19.08
C ARG A 146 11.36 -3.62 18.12
N ILE A 147 10.03 -3.62 18.10
CA ILE A 147 9.25 -2.70 17.25
C ILE A 147 9.56 -1.25 17.64
N ILE A 148 9.59 -0.95 18.93
CA ILE A 148 9.92 0.37 19.46
C ILE A 148 11.34 0.80 19.09
N GLU A 149 12.32 -0.08 19.30
CA GLU A 149 13.74 0.16 18.98
C GLU A 149 13.90 0.49 17.49
N GLN A 150 13.30 -0.32 16.61
CA GLN A 150 13.36 -0.12 15.17
C GLN A 150 12.65 1.16 14.74
N ALA A 151 11.47 1.44 15.32
CA ALA A 151 10.73 2.67 15.01
C ALA A 151 11.57 3.91 15.34
N LYS A 152 12.21 3.94 16.52
CA LYS A 152 13.13 5.02 16.92
C LYS A 152 14.33 5.14 16.00
N PHE A 153 14.92 4.01 15.59
CA PHE A 153 16.05 4.01 14.65
C PHE A 153 15.68 4.68 13.32
N TYR A 154 14.55 4.32 12.72
CA TYR A 154 14.13 4.92 11.46
C TYR A 154 13.77 6.40 11.59
N ASP A 155 13.13 6.80 12.70
CA ASP A 155 12.82 8.21 12.95
C ASP A 155 14.10 9.05 13.14
N TYR A 156 15.09 8.53 13.88
CA TYR A 156 16.40 9.15 14.07
C TYR A 156 17.15 9.34 12.74
N ASP A 157 17.08 8.36 11.83
CA ASP A 157 17.69 8.45 10.49
C ASP A 157 16.84 9.27 9.50
N HIS A 158 15.81 9.97 9.98
CA HIS A 158 14.86 10.75 9.17
C HIS A 158 14.19 9.94 8.04
N GLN A 159 14.12 8.63 8.21
CA GLN A 159 13.41 7.74 7.31
C GLN A 159 11.94 7.68 7.69
N ARG A 160 11.08 7.78 6.69
CA ARG A 160 9.65 7.70 6.91
C ARG A 160 9.29 6.28 7.35
N CYS A 161 8.79 6.13 8.57
CA CYS A 161 8.33 4.85 9.08
C CYS A 161 6.85 4.88 9.51
N ARG A 162 6.22 3.71 9.55
CA ARG A 162 4.90 3.49 10.14
C ARG A 162 4.86 2.14 10.83
N VAL A 163 4.20 2.09 11.99
CA VAL A 163 3.97 0.84 12.72
C VAL A 163 2.58 0.31 12.42
N ILE A 164 2.50 -0.99 12.14
CA ILE A 164 1.26 -1.71 11.88
C ILE A 164 1.01 -2.69 13.03
N SER A 165 0.03 -2.38 13.87
CA SER A 165 -0.43 -3.22 14.98
C SER A 165 -1.83 -2.77 15.40
N ASP A 166 -2.62 -3.69 15.95
CA ASP A 166 -3.86 -3.43 16.67
C ASP A 166 -3.65 -3.40 18.21
N ASP A 167 -2.42 -3.66 18.70
CA ASP A 167 -2.06 -3.48 20.11
C ASP A 167 -2.15 -2.01 20.52
N ARG A 168 -2.93 -1.72 21.57
CA ARG A 168 -3.22 -0.35 22.00
C ARG A 168 -2.09 0.28 22.80
N GLU A 169 -1.38 -0.50 23.61
CA GLU A 169 -0.30 -0.01 24.46
C GLU A 169 0.89 0.35 23.60
N LEU A 170 1.31 -0.59 22.74
CA LEU A 170 2.34 -0.36 21.73
C LEU A 170 1.99 0.83 20.83
N CYS A 171 0.77 0.88 20.30
CA CYS A 171 0.35 1.98 19.44
C CYS A 171 0.34 3.34 20.16
N SER A 172 0.09 3.38 21.46
CA SER A 172 0.11 4.61 22.24
C SER A 172 1.53 5.10 22.41
N TYR A 173 2.44 4.22 22.82
CA TYR A 173 3.86 4.53 22.95
C TYR A 173 4.48 5.02 21.63
N ILE A 174 4.20 4.33 20.52
CA ILE A 174 4.71 4.72 19.20
C ILE A 174 4.23 6.11 18.77
N LYS A 175 3.02 6.52 19.15
CA LYS A 175 2.51 7.87 18.88
C LYS A 175 3.18 8.94 19.74
N GLU A 176 3.52 8.62 20.99
CA GLU A 176 4.23 9.54 21.89
C GLU A 176 5.61 9.90 21.34
N ILE A 177 6.28 8.96 20.67
CA ILE A 177 7.55 9.22 19.95
C ILE A 177 7.35 9.84 18.55
N GLY A 178 6.14 10.27 18.20
CA GLY A 178 5.85 11.01 16.97
C GLY A 178 5.63 10.16 15.71
N ILE A 179 5.64 8.83 15.83
CA ILE A 179 5.53 7.91 14.69
C ILE A 179 4.06 7.52 14.47
N LYS A 180 3.67 7.41 13.19
CA LYS A 180 2.29 7.08 12.83
C LYS A 180 2.03 5.58 12.93
N THR A 181 0.89 5.21 13.50
CA THR A 181 0.41 3.82 13.53
C THR A 181 -0.79 3.59 12.60
N ILE A 182 -0.97 2.36 12.14
CA ILE A 182 -2.13 1.92 11.36
C ILE A 182 -2.58 0.55 11.90
N GLY A 183 -3.88 0.37 12.14
CA GLY A 183 -4.42 -0.93 12.52
C GLY A 183 -4.31 -1.99 11.42
N CYS A 184 -4.18 -3.26 11.80
CA CYS A 184 -3.87 -4.38 10.91
C CYS A 184 -4.91 -4.55 9.81
N LYS A 185 -6.19 -4.68 10.18
CA LYS A 185 -7.30 -4.79 9.22
C LYS A 185 -7.41 -3.57 8.31
N LYS A 186 -7.10 -2.37 8.84
CA LYS A 186 -7.14 -1.14 8.04
C LYS A 186 -6.02 -1.18 7.00
N PHE A 187 -4.80 -1.53 7.40
CA PHE A 187 -3.67 -1.64 6.49
C PHE A 187 -3.93 -2.68 5.40
N TYR A 188 -4.37 -3.87 5.77
CA TYR A 188 -4.77 -4.93 4.83
C TYR A 188 -5.79 -4.43 3.81
N ASN A 189 -6.91 -3.85 4.28
CA ASN A 189 -7.99 -3.36 3.42
C ASN A 189 -7.57 -2.16 2.54
N LEU A 190 -6.56 -1.39 2.93
CA LEU A 190 -6.03 -0.32 2.09
C LEU A 190 -5.27 -0.87 0.87
N ILE A 191 -4.76 -2.10 0.96
CA ILE A 191 -3.98 -2.77 -0.09
C ILE A 191 -4.85 -3.73 -0.92
N THR A 192 -5.79 -4.41 -0.28
CA THR A 192 -6.56 -5.49 -0.91
C THR A 192 -7.89 -5.06 -1.53
N LYS A 193 -8.37 -3.84 -1.24
CA LYS A 193 -9.59 -3.30 -1.89
C LYS A 193 -9.44 -3.06 -3.40
N ASP A 194 -8.22 -3.16 -3.93
CA ASP A 194 -7.91 -3.02 -5.35
C ASP A 194 -7.84 -4.39 -6.09
N ARG A 195 -8.22 -5.49 -5.42
CA ARG A 195 -8.48 -6.81 -6.04
C ARG A 195 -9.97 -7.00 -6.35
#